data_AF-A0A939WJZ8-F1
#
_entry.id   AF-A0A939WJZ8-F1
#
_cell.length_a   1.000
_cell.length_b   1.000
_cell.length_c   1.000
_cell.angle_alpha   90.00
_cell.angle_beta   90.00
_cell.angle_gamma   90.00
#
_symmetry.space_group_name_H-M   'P 1'
#
loop_
_entity.id
_entity.type
_entity.pdbx_description
1 polymer ?
#
loop_
_entity_poly.entity_id
_entity_poly.type
_entity_poly.pdbx_seq_one_letter_code
_entity_poly.pdbx_strand_id
1 'polypeptide(L)'
;VRVFIHCAKPGMVIGRGGVEIEKLKTELEAMVGKPVAVNVFEIKNPDLNAQLVAENIASQLERRTSFRRAMKQAIGRTMKLGAKGVKVSCGGRLGGAEIARTEHYHEGTIPLQTLRADIEYGFWEANTTYGKIGVKVWIYRGEVLSENANAAERRPEERRDRRPRRNDGNRRDGDRRFGNNAGPRSGGERRFGRNAGGRNFNKSNEGGN
;
A
#
# COMPACT_ATOMS: atom_id res chain seq x y z
N VAL A 1 -13.05 -14.87 20.18
CA VAL A 1 -11.82 -14.68 19.38
C VAL A 1 -12.20 -14.02 18.06
N ARG A 2 -11.37 -13.11 17.52
CA ARG A 2 -11.63 -12.48 16.21
C ARG A 2 -10.54 -12.90 15.23
N VAL A 3 -10.94 -13.45 14.09
CA VAL A 3 -10.03 -13.92 13.04
C VAL A 3 -10.25 -13.06 11.81
N PHE A 4 -9.16 -12.53 11.26
CA PHE A 4 -9.16 -11.72 10.04
C PHE A 4 -8.50 -12.50 8.91
N ILE A 5 -9.29 -12.96 7.96
CA ILE A 5 -8.82 -13.71 6.80
C ILE A 5 -8.56 -12.71 5.68
N HIS A 6 -7.33 -12.66 5.19
CA HIS A 6 -6.97 -11.84 4.04
C HIS A 6 -6.87 -12.75 2.82
N CYS A 7 -7.67 -12.50 1.78
CA CYS A 7 -7.72 -13.39 0.63
C CYS A 7 -7.94 -12.63 -0.68
N ALA A 8 -7.43 -13.20 -1.78
CA ALA A 8 -7.56 -12.64 -3.12
C ALA A 8 -8.99 -12.74 -3.69
N LYS A 9 -9.74 -13.76 -3.25
CA LYS A 9 -11.09 -14.07 -3.75
C LYS A 9 -12.02 -14.34 -2.56
N PRO A 10 -12.57 -13.29 -1.93
CA PRO A 10 -13.43 -13.45 -0.75
C PRO A 10 -14.68 -14.29 -1.04
N GLY A 11 -15.22 -14.20 -2.26
CA GLY A 11 -16.40 -14.97 -2.66
C GLY A 11 -16.23 -16.49 -2.56
N MET A 12 -15.01 -17.01 -2.77
CA MET A 12 -14.75 -18.44 -2.59
C MET A 12 -14.74 -18.85 -1.11
N VAL A 13 -14.31 -17.95 -0.22
CA VAL A 13 -14.25 -18.21 1.23
C VAL A 13 -15.63 -18.12 1.88
N ILE A 14 -16.50 -17.23 1.38
CA ILE A 14 -17.87 -17.08 1.86
C ILE A 14 -18.76 -18.23 1.35
N GLY A 15 -18.53 -18.67 0.11
CA GLY A 15 -19.34 -19.70 -0.55
C GLY A 15 -20.71 -19.17 -1.01
N ARG A 16 -21.55 -20.06 -1.56
CA ARG A 16 -22.91 -19.68 -1.98
C ARG A 16 -23.79 -19.49 -0.75
N GLY A 17 -24.33 -18.29 -0.57
CA GLY A 17 -25.25 -17.97 0.52
C GLY A 17 -24.62 -17.96 1.93
N GLY A 18 -23.29 -17.92 2.05
CA GLY A 18 -22.62 -17.89 3.36
C GLY A 18 -22.45 -19.25 4.04
N VAL A 19 -22.79 -20.35 3.37
CA VAL A 19 -22.71 -21.70 3.95
C VAL A 19 -21.28 -22.08 4.36
N GLU A 20 -20.28 -21.65 3.59
CA GLU A 20 -18.90 -22.08 3.83
C GLU A 20 -18.27 -21.35 5.03
N ILE A 21 -18.63 -20.07 5.23
CA ILE A 21 -18.14 -19.31 6.40
C ILE A 21 -18.75 -19.81 7.71
N GLU A 22 -19.99 -20.31 7.70
CA GLU A 22 -20.62 -20.91 8.87
C GLU A 22 -19.96 -22.24 9.28
N LYS A 23 -19.59 -23.07 8.30
CA LYS A 23 -18.81 -24.29 8.56
C LYS A 23 -17.45 -23.95 9.16
N LEU A 24 -16.72 -23.02 8.55
CA LEU A 24 -15.41 -22.56 9.05
C LEU A 24 -15.51 -22.01 10.47
N LYS A 25 -16.56 -21.24 10.77
CA LYS A 25 -16.81 -20.75 12.13
C LYS A 25 -17.00 -21.91 13.11
N THR A 26 -17.80 -22.91 12.75
CA THR A 26 -18.06 -24.08 13.61
C THR A 26 -16.78 -24.90 13.86
N GLU A 27 -15.96 -25.11 12.83
CA GLU A 27 -14.66 -25.79 12.95
C GLU A 27 -13.69 -25.01 13.84
N LEU A 28 -13.64 -23.69 13.70
CA LEU A 28 -12.79 -22.83 14.54
C LEU A 28 -13.28 -22.77 15.99
N GLU A 29 -14.60 -22.77 16.22
CA GLU A 29 -15.18 -22.83 17.55
C GLU A 29 -14.91 -24.18 18.22
N ALA A 30 -14.95 -25.28 17.47
CA ALA A 30 -14.59 -26.62 17.96
C ALA A 30 -13.11 -26.72 18.36
N MET A 31 -12.20 -26.12 17.58
CA MET A 31 -10.77 -26.11 17.91
C MET A 31 -10.42 -25.22 19.11
N VAL A 32 -11.09 -24.08 19.26
CA VAL A 32 -10.74 -23.05 20.26
C VAL A 32 -11.57 -23.18 21.54
N GLY A 33 -12.74 -23.82 21.48
CA GLY A 33 -13.69 -23.96 22.60
C GLY A 33 -14.31 -22.63 23.05
N LYS A 34 -14.23 -21.58 22.24
CA LYS A 34 -14.77 -20.23 22.50
C LYS A 34 -15.41 -19.68 21.23
N PRO A 35 -16.40 -18.78 21.34
CA PRO A 35 -17.03 -18.19 20.16
C PRO A 35 -16.01 -17.40 19.31
N VAL A 36 -16.04 -17.64 18.00
CA VAL A 36 -15.12 -17.04 17.01
C VAL A 36 -15.91 -16.14 16.05
N ALA A 37 -15.47 -14.91 15.87
CA ALA A 37 -15.96 -14.03 14.81
C ALA A 37 -14.94 -14.03 13.66
N VAL A 38 -15.38 -14.42 12.47
CA VAL A 38 -14.55 -14.50 11.26
C VAL A 38 -14.90 -13.31 10.36
N ASN A 39 -13.90 -12.49 10.06
CA ASN A 39 -14.02 -11.37 9.13
C ASN A 39 -13.11 -11.63 7.92
N VAL A 40 -13.66 -11.44 6.72
CA VAL A 40 -12.94 -11.66 5.46
C VAL A 40 -12.63 -10.32 4.82
N PHE A 41 -11.34 -10.06 4.58
CA PHE A 41 -10.85 -8.87 3.88
C PHE A 41 -10.31 -9.25 2.51
N GLU A 42 -10.69 -8.45 1.52
CA GLU A 42 -10.21 -8.59 0.15
C GLU A 42 -8.83 -7.94 -0.01
N ILE A 43 -7.90 -8.70 -0.59
CA ILE A 43 -6.62 -8.16 -1.05
C ILE A 43 -6.83 -7.62 -2.47
N LYS A 44 -6.76 -6.29 -2.62
CA LYS A 44 -6.98 -5.60 -3.90
C LYS A 44 -6.06 -6.10 -5.02
N ASN A 45 -4.77 -6.27 -4.72
CA ASN A 45 -3.75 -6.69 -5.69
C ASN A 45 -3.05 -7.96 -5.17
N PRO A 46 -3.48 -9.17 -5.56
CA PRO A 46 -2.91 -10.40 -5.03
C PRO A 46 -1.45 -10.63 -5.47
N ASP A 47 -1.09 -10.13 -6.65
CA ASP A 47 0.26 -10.27 -7.21
C ASP A 47 1.30 -9.35 -6.53
N LEU A 48 0.88 -8.43 -5.64
CA LEU A 48 1.77 -7.63 -4.78
C LEU A 48 1.97 -8.25 -3.38
N ASN A 49 1.21 -9.29 -3.05
CA ASN A 49 1.35 -10.02 -1.79
C ASN A 49 2.28 -11.22 -1.99
N ALA A 50 3.33 -11.31 -1.19
CA ALA A 50 4.39 -12.30 -1.41
C ALA A 50 3.90 -13.72 -1.15
N GLN A 51 2.99 -13.89 -0.18
CA GLN A 51 2.44 -15.19 0.17
C GLN A 51 1.57 -15.75 -0.96
N LEU A 52 0.65 -14.94 -1.50
CA LEU A 52 -0.21 -15.34 -2.61
C LEU A 52 0.57 -15.63 -3.90
N VAL A 53 1.65 -14.87 -4.15
CA VAL A 53 2.55 -15.14 -5.28
C VAL A 53 3.27 -16.48 -5.10
N ALA A 54 3.74 -16.80 -3.89
CA ALA A 54 4.38 -18.07 -3.59
C ALA A 54 3.43 -19.26 -3.80
N GLU A 55 2.20 -19.16 -3.29
CA GLU A 55 1.14 -20.17 -3.49
C GLU A 55 0.80 -20.37 -4.96
N ASN A 56 0.71 -19.29 -5.75
CA ASN A 56 0.45 -19.36 -7.18
C ASN A 56 1.57 -20.11 -7.93
N ILE A 57 2.84 -19.79 -7.63
CA ILE A 57 3.98 -20.48 -8.24
C ILE A 57 3.96 -21.95 -7.85
N ALA A 58 3.72 -22.26 -6.58
CA ALA A 58 3.64 -23.65 -6.12
C ALA A 58 2.53 -24.44 -6.83
N SER A 59 1.34 -23.86 -6.96
CA SER A 59 0.24 -24.49 -7.71
C SER A 59 0.61 -24.74 -9.18
N GLN A 60 1.38 -23.84 -9.80
CA GLN A 60 1.87 -24.06 -11.17
C GLN A 60 2.90 -25.19 -11.26
N LEU A 61 3.77 -25.34 -10.26
CA LEU A 61 4.75 -26.42 -10.17
C LEU A 61 4.05 -27.78 -9.98
N GLU A 62 3.00 -27.84 -9.16
CA GLU A 62 2.16 -29.04 -8.97
C GLU A 62 1.48 -29.46 -10.28
N ARG A 63 1.06 -28.49 -11.09
CA ARG A 63 0.53 -28.71 -12.45
C ARG A 63 1.60 -29.01 -13.50
N ARG A 64 2.84 -29.30 -13.09
CA ARG A 64 3.98 -29.63 -13.97
C ARG A 64 4.36 -28.51 -14.96
N THR A 65 4.08 -27.25 -14.62
CA THR A 65 4.59 -26.13 -15.40
C THR A 65 6.10 -25.99 -15.19
N SER A 66 6.83 -25.59 -16.24
CA SER A 66 8.26 -25.29 -16.10
C SER A 66 8.50 -24.25 -15.01
N PHE A 67 9.33 -24.60 -14.03
CA PHE A 67 9.64 -23.76 -12.88
C PHE A 67 10.24 -22.40 -13.31
N ARG A 68 11.05 -22.40 -14.37
CA ARG A 68 11.65 -21.20 -14.95
C ARG A 68 10.58 -20.24 -15.53
N ARG A 69 9.59 -20.81 -16.22
CA ARG A 69 8.46 -20.07 -16.77
C ARG A 69 7.57 -19.50 -15.65
N ALA A 70 7.21 -20.34 -14.68
CA ALA A 70 6.38 -19.93 -13.55
C ALA A 70 7.00 -18.76 -12.76
N MET A 71 8.31 -18.83 -12.47
CA MET A 71 9.02 -17.75 -11.79
C MET A 71 9.08 -16.47 -12.61
N LYS A 72 9.52 -16.52 -13.88
CA LYS A 72 9.60 -15.32 -14.72
C LYS A 72 8.23 -14.67 -14.94
N GLN A 73 7.19 -15.48 -15.11
CA GLN A 73 5.83 -14.99 -15.26
C GLN A 73 5.28 -14.36 -13.97
N ALA A 74 5.64 -14.90 -12.79
CA ALA A 74 5.29 -14.27 -11.52
C ALA A 74 6.00 -12.92 -11.34
N ILE A 75 7.32 -12.88 -11.56
CA ILE A 75 8.12 -11.66 -11.46
C ILE A 75 7.58 -10.57 -12.41
N GLY A 76 7.36 -10.89 -13.68
CA GLY A 76 6.86 -9.93 -14.66
C GLY A 76 5.48 -9.35 -14.31
N ARG A 77 4.59 -10.17 -13.71
CA ARG A 77 3.27 -9.68 -13.24
C ARG A 77 3.41 -8.74 -12.05
N THR A 78 4.23 -9.10 -11.07
CA THR A 78 4.44 -8.28 -9.87
C THR A 78 5.16 -6.96 -10.20
N MET A 79 6.17 -6.99 -11.08
CA MET A 79 6.86 -5.77 -11.54
C MET A 79 5.93 -4.85 -12.33
N LYS A 80 5.05 -5.40 -13.19
CA LYS A 80 4.04 -4.62 -13.94
C LYS A 80 3.06 -3.87 -13.03
N LEU A 81 2.79 -4.41 -11.84
CA LEU A 81 1.91 -3.81 -10.85
C LEU A 81 2.61 -2.77 -9.95
N GLY A 82 3.86 -2.42 -10.24
CA GLY A 82 4.58 -1.33 -9.58
C GLY A 82 5.42 -1.74 -8.38
N ALA A 83 5.73 -3.03 -8.21
CA ALA A 83 6.76 -3.43 -7.26
C ALA A 83 8.13 -2.86 -7.68
N LYS A 84 8.93 -2.40 -6.71
CA LYS A 84 10.27 -1.85 -6.97
C LYS A 84 11.33 -2.94 -7.13
N GLY A 85 11.06 -4.12 -6.60
CA GLY A 85 11.86 -5.31 -6.82
C GLY A 85 11.18 -6.58 -6.35
N VAL A 86 11.48 -7.69 -7.02
CA VAL A 86 10.94 -9.01 -6.71
C VAL A 86 12.05 -10.03 -6.82
N LYS A 87 12.19 -10.89 -5.80
CA LYS A 87 13.09 -12.04 -5.82
C LYS A 87 12.27 -13.27 -5.57
N VAL A 88 12.47 -14.29 -6.39
CA VAL A 88 11.85 -15.60 -6.24
C VAL A 88 12.96 -16.63 -6.20
N SER A 89 12.89 -17.54 -5.24
CA SER A 89 13.81 -18.66 -5.10
C SER A 89 13.01 -19.95 -4.98
N CYS A 90 13.30 -20.91 -5.85
CA CYS A 90 12.73 -22.25 -5.80
C CYS A 90 13.85 -23.25 -5.48
N GLY A 91 13.69 -24.03 -4.43
CA GLY A 91 14.65 -25.05 -3.99
C GLY A 91 14.01 -26.43 -3.94
N GLY A 92 14.70 -27.44 -4.49
CA GLY A 92 14.26 -28.83 -4.47
C GLY A 92 14.64 -29.59 -5.73
N ARG A 93 13.93 -30.67 -6.03
CA ARG A 93 14.11 -31.47 -7.26
C ARG A 93 13.45 -30.80 -8.46
N LEU A 94 14.00 -29.64 -8.87
CA LEU A 94 13.42 -28.79 -9.91
C LEU A 94 13.29 -29.54 -11.24
N GLY A 95 12.08 -29.59 -11.78
CA GLY A 95 11.80 -30.28 -13.05
C GLY A 95 11.94 -31.81 -12.99
N GLY A 96 11.99 -32.41 -11.79
CA GLY A 96 12.17 -33.86 -11.62
C GLY A 96 13.62 -34.33 -11.71
N ALA A 97 14.59 -33.42 -11.59
CA ALA A 97 16.00 -33.79 -11.49
C ALA A 97 16.26 -34.73 -10.29
N GLU A 98 17.24 -35.62 -10.43
CA GLU A 98 17.64 -36.54 -9.37
C GLU A 98 18.26 -35.78 -8.19
N ILE A 99 19.13 -34.81 -8.48
CA ILE A 99 19.80 -33.97 -7.49
C ILE A 99 19.01 -32.68 -7.28
N ALA A 100 18.74 -32.35 -6.01
CA ALA A 100 18.07 -31.10 -5.66
C ALA A 100 18.99 -29.89 -5.88
N ARG A 101 18.40 -28.81 -6.41
CA ARG A 101 19.10 -27.53 -6.62
C ARG A 101 18.21 -26.36 -6.24
N THR A 102 18.84 -25.21 -6.02
CA THR A 102 18.14 -23.96 -5.74
C THR A 102 18.40 -22.98 -6.87
N GLU A 103 17.34 -22.59 -7.58
CA GLU A 103 17.40 -21.56 -8.61
C GLU A 103 16.67 -20.31 -8.10
N HIS A 104 17.28 -19.15 -8.34
CA HIS A 104 16.71 -17.87 -7.95
C HIS A 104 16.74 -16.90 -9.12
N TYR A 105 15.67 -16.13 -9.24
CA TYR A 105 15.54 -15.04 -10.20
C TYR A 105 15.12 -13.79 -9.44
N HIS A 106 15.64 -12.64 -9.85
CA HIS A 106 15.28 -11.37 -9.28
C HIS A 106 15.22 -10.31 -10.37
N GLU A 107 14.38 -9.30 -10.13
CA GLU A 107 14.24 -8.14 -10.98
C GLU A 107 14.03 -6.92 -10.07
N GLY A 108 14.58 -5.77 -10.47
CA GLY A 108 14.58 -4.56 -9.65
C GLY A 108 15.57 -4.61 -8.48
N THR A 109 15.37 -3.72 -7.49
CA THR A 109 16.29 -3.57 -6.35
C THR A 109 15.63 -4.09 -5.08
N ILE A 110 16.36 -4.89 -4.28
CA ILE A 110 15.84 -5.50 -3.05
C ILE A 110 16.88 -5.39 -1.94
N PRO A 111 16.83 -4.31 -1.14
CA PRO A 111 17.81 -4.08 -0.09
C PRO A 111 17.46 -4.89 1.17
N LEU A 112 17.94 -6.14 1.27
CA LEU A 112 17.65 -7.04 2.40
C LEU A 112 18.26 -6.60 3.73
N GLN A 113 19.25 -5.70 3.71
CA GLN A 113 19.90 -5.16 4.91
C GLN A 113 19.16 -3.94 5.48
N THR A 114 18.32 -3.29 4.67
CA THR A 114 17.71 -2.01 5.01
C THR A 114 16.40 -2.23 5.75
N LEU A 115 16.41 -2.03 7.07
CA LEU A 115 15.21 -2.26 7.92
C LEU A 115 14.03 -1.34 7.58
N ARG A 116 14.27 -0.15 7.00
CA ARG A 116 13.22 0.79 6.56
C ARG A 116 12.52 0.38 5.25
N ALA A 117 13.05 -0.62 4.56
CA ALA A 117 12.45 -1.12 3.32
C ALA A 117 11.22 -1.98 3.64
N ASP A 118 10.08 -1.67 3.02
CA ASP A 118 8.89 -2.51 3.06
C ASP A 118 9.11 -3.73 2.15
N ILE A 119 9.56 -4.82 2.77
CA ILE A 119 9.83 -6.09 2.12
C ILE A 119 8.86 -7.13 2.68
N GLU A 120 7.96 -7.59 1.84
CA GLU A 120 7.08 -8.71 2.17
C GLU A 120 7.76 -10.03 1.78
N TYR A 121 7.71 -11.01 2.67
CA TYR A 121 8.21 -12.35 2.46
C TYR A 121 7.07 -13.35 2.44
N GLY A 122 7.09 -14.25 1.44
CA GLY A 122 6.14 -15.34 1.29
C GLY A 122 6.86 -16.67 1.14
N PHE A 123 6.30 -17.70 1.75
CA PHE A 123 6.82 -19.07 1.66
C PHE A 123 5.69 -20.07 1.43
N TRP A 124 5.94 -20.98 0.50
CA TRP A 124 5.04 -22.10 0.27
C TRP A 124 5.81 -23.34 -0.20
N GLU A 125 5.29 -24.51 0.14
CA GLU A 125 5.81 -25.81 -0.30
C GLU A 125 4.90 -26.40 -1.38
N ALA A 126 5.45 -26.66 -2.56
CA ALA A 126 4.75 -27.38 -3.62
C ALA A 126 4.94 -28.90 -3.44
N ASN A 127 3.84 -29.65 -3.42
CA ASN A 127 3.88 -31.11 -3.32
C ASN A 127 3.89 -31.72 -4.73
N THR A 128 5.08 -32.05 -5.24
CA THR A 128 5.22 -32.69 -6.55
C THR A 128 5.41 -34.20 -6.42
N THR A 129 5.23 -34.94 -7.52
CA THR A 129 5.44 -36.40 -7.53
C THR A 129 6.86 -36.82 -7.17
N TYR A 130 7.83 -35.93 -7.36
CA TYR A 130 9.24 -36.19 -7.09
C TYR A 130 9.68 -35.71 -5.70
N GLY A 131 8.76 -35.20 -4.89
CA GLY A 131 9.01 -34.67 -3.55
C GLY A 131 8.56 -33.22 -3.41
N LYS A 132 9.07 -32.56 -2.37
CA LYS A 132 8.71 -31.17 -2.05
C LYS A 132 9.63 -30.18 -2.75
N ILE A 133 9.04 -29.09 -3.24
CA ILE A 133 9.78 -27.93 -3.74
C ILE A 133 9.40 -26.72 -2.89
N GLY A 134 10.39 -26.10 -2.24
CA GLY A 134 10.20 -24.89 -1.48
C GLY A 134 10.24 -23.65 -2.38
N VAL A 135 9.22 -22.80 -2.30
CA VAL A 135 9.14 -21.53 -3.02
C VAL A 135 9.21 -20.39 -2.01
N LYS A 136 10.22 -19.54 -2.15
CA LYS A 136 10.44 -18.34 -1.33
C LYS A 136 10.32 -17.10 -2.22
N VAL A 137 9.53 -16.14 -1.80
CA VAL A 137 9.28 -14.90 -2.54
C VAL A 137 9.56 -13.71 -1.65
N TRP A 138 10.26 -12.71 -2.18
CA TRP A 138 10.44 -11.40 -1.58
C TRP A 138 9.90 -10.34 -2.53
N ILE A 139 9.04 -9.46 -2.04
CA ILE A 139 8.50 -8.33 -2.81
C ILE A 139 8.87 -7.04 -2.08
N TYR A 140 9.58 -6.16 -2.75
CA TYR A 140 9.91 -4.83 -2.26
C TYR A 140 8.94 -3.80 -2.83
N ARG A 141 8.19 -3.15 -1.95
CA ARG A 141 7.20 -2.11 -2.32
C ARG A 141 7.75 -0.69 -2.24
N GLY A 142 8.86 -0.48 -1.54
CA GLY A 142 9.45 0.83 -1.33
C GLY A 142 9.92 1.05 0.09
N GLU A 143 10.44 2.23 0.36
CA GLU A 143 10.78 2.62 1.72
C GLU A 143 9.52 3.19 2.38
N VAL A 144 9.25 2.75 3.61
CA VAL A 144 8.24 3.41 4.43
C VAL A 144 8.93 4.62 5.06
N LEU A 145 8.78 5.79 4.45
CA LEU A 145 9.08 7.02 5.18
C LEU A 145 8.03 7.11 6.28
N SER A 146 8.44 7.11 7.54
CA SER A 146 7.57 7.18 8.70
C SER A 146 6.89 8.57 8.80
N GLU A 147 5.97 8.88 7.89
CA GLU A 147 5.09 10.05 8.02
C GLU A 147 4.06 9.85 9.15
N ASN A 148 3.90 8.61 9.62
CA ASN A 148 2.91 8.21 10.62
C ASN A 148 3.22 8.65 12.06
N ALA A 149 4.39 9.24 12.34
CA ALA A 149 4.61 9.94 13.61
C ALA A 149 3.97 11.34 13.62
N ASN A 150 3.83 11.99 12.45
CA ASN A 150 3.42 13.40 12.36
C ASN A 150 1.96 13.61 11.92
N ALA A 151 1.30 12.58 11.37
CA ALA A 151 -0.10 12.68 10.95
C ALA A 151 -1.10 12.60 12.12
N ALA A 152 -0.73 11.95 13.23
CA ALA A 152 -1.57 11.85 14.43
C ALA A 152 -1.58 13.14 15.29
N GLU A 153 -0.57 14.01 15.14
CA GLU A 153 -0.47 15.29 15.87
C GLU A 153 -1.18 16.45 15.18
N ARG A 154 -1.48 16.36 13.88
CA ARG A 154 -2.28 17.39 13.17
C ARG A 154 -3.78 17.21 13.42
N ARG A 155 -4.20 17.16 14.69
CA ARG A 155 -5.58 17.52 15.01
C ARG A 155 -5.70 19.02 14.73
N PRO A 156 -6.62 19.47 13.86
CA PRO A 156 -6.92 20.89 13.76
C PRO A 156 -7.31 21.34 15.16
N GLU A 157 -6.52 22.20 15.80
CA GLU A 157 -6.93 22.88 17.01
C GLU A 157 -8.23 23.61 16.67
N GLU A 158 -9.33 23.04 17.15
CA GLU A 158 -10.65 23.64 17.14
C GLU A 158 -10.48 25.03 17.74
N ARG A 159 -10.65 26.05 16.89
CA ARG A 159 -10.66 27.46 17.31
C ARG A 159 -11.66 27.58 18.45
N ARG A 160 -11.17 27.54 19.69
CA ARG A 160 -11.96 27.85 20.88
C ARG A 160 -12.49 29.26 20.68
N ASP A 161 -13.79 29.34 20.40
CA ASP A 161 -14.55 30.57 20.40
C ASP A 161 -14.15 31.39 21.62
N ARG A 162 -13.56 32.55 21.34
CA ARG A 162 -13.31 33.59 22.34
C ARG A 162 -14.68 33.99 22.86
N ARG A 163 -15.10 33.42 24.00
CA ARG A 163 -16.22 33.93 24.78
C ARG A 163 -16.01 35.43 24.99
N PRO A 164 -17.00 36.29 24.73
CA PRO A 164 -16.86 37.71 25.01
C PRO A 164 -16.70 37.87 26.52
N ARG A 165 -15.61 38.52 26.94
CA ARG A 165 -15.43 38.92 28.35
C ARG A 165 -16.60 39.87 28.68
N ARG A 166 -17.52 39.43 29.53
CA ARG A 166 -18.43 40.32 30.26
C ARG A 166 -17.55 41.32 31.02
N ASN A 167 -17.54 42.55 30.54
CA ASN A 167 -16.94 43.69 31.21
C ASN A 167 -17.95 44.15 32.28
N ASP A 168 -17.87 43.53 33.45
CA ASP A 168 -18.54 43.99 34.66
C ASP A 168 -17.60 44.94 35.42
N GLY A 169 -18.11 46.12 35.73
CA GLY A 169 -17.72 46.80 36.96
C GLY A 169 -16.54 47.78 36.89
N ASN A 170 -16.87 49.01 36.51
CA ASN A 170 -16.76 50.15 37.43
C ASN A 170 -15.37 50.43 38.04
N ARG A 171 -14.58 51.30 37.37
CA ARG A 171 -13.66 52.21 38.07
C ARG A 171 -13.86 53.62 37.55
N ARG A 172 -14.47 54.43 38.41
CA ARG A 172 -14.50 55.89 38.37
C ARG A 172 -13.07 56.44 38.51
N ASP A 173 -13.01 57.71 38.12
CA ASP A 173 -12.06 58.73 38.52
C ASP A 173 -10.85 58.97 37.60
N GLY A 174 -10.85 60.17 37.02
CA GLY A 174 -9.64 60.99 37.02
C GLY A 174 -9.16 61.48 35.66
N ASP A 175 -9.82 62.53 35.16
CA ASP A 175 -9.17 63.80 34.81
C ASP A 175 -8.00 63.89 33.80
N ARG A 176 -8.23 64.80 32.83
CA ARG A 176 -7.28 65.71 32.14
C ARG A 176 -6.53 65.13 30.93
N ARG A 177 -6.91 65.51 29.71
CA ARG A 177 -6.64 66.77 28.96
C ARG A 177 -5.41 66.63 28.06
N PHE A 178 -5.54 67.21 26.86
CA PHE A 178 -4.54 67.41 25.79
C PHE A 178 -4.20 66.14 24.99
N GLY A 179 -4.24 66.11 23.67
CA GLY A 179 -4.40 67.14 22.65
C GLY A 179 -3.73 66.62 21.38
N ASN A 180 -4.37 66.86 20.23
CA ASN A 180 -3.78 66.93 18.89
C ASN A 180 -3.12 65.64 18.33
N ASN A 181 -3.64 65.10 17.23
CA ASN A 181 -3.25 65.59 15.91
C ASN A 181 -4.04 64.89 14.80
N ALA A 182 -4.52 65.69 13.85
CA ALA A 182 -5.15 65.26 12.61
C ALA A 182 -4.09 64.98 11.54
N GLY A 183 -4.40 64.09 10.61
CA GLY A 183 -3.65 63.98 9.36
C GLY A 183 -4.08 62.80 8.49
N PRO A 184 -4.78 63.03 7.36
CA PRO A 184 -5.07 62.02 6.34
C PRO A 184 -4.11 62.17 5.13
N ARG A 185 -3.58 61.05 4.62
CA ARG A 185 -2.92 60.95 3.30
C ARG A 185 -3.21 59.54 2.77
N SER A 186 -4.08 59.32 1.79
CA SER A 186 -4.04 59.71 0.37
C SER A 186 -2.75 59.34 -0.35
N GLY A 187 -2.90 58.51 -1.39
CA GLY A 187 -2.04 58.50 -2.57
C GLY A 187 -1.32 57.18 -2.82
N GLY A 188 -1.60 56.54 -3.97
CA GLY A 188 -0.70 55.52 -4.50
C GLY A 188 -1.21 54.58 -5.59
N GLU A 189 -2.03 55.04 -6.53
CA GLU A 189 -2.18 54.35 -7.82
C GLU A 189 -0.88 54.33 -8.63
N ARG A 190 -0.89 53.48 -9.67
CA ARG A 190 0.02 53.35 -10.84
C ARG A 190 1.02 52.19 -10.70
N ARG A 191 1.28 51.36 -11.70
CA ARG A 191 0.89 51.34 -13.13
C ARG A 191 1.52 50.10 -13.79
N PHE A 192 1.03 49.82 -15.01
CA PHE A 192 1.65 49.04 -16.10
C PHE A 192 1.60 47.51 -15.96
N GLY A 193 1.25 46.74 -16.99
CA GLY A 193 1.01 47.06 -18.39
C GLY A 193 1.44 45.88 -19.28
N ARG A 194 0.48 45.38 -20.08
CA ARG A 194 0.58 44.72 -21.40
C ARG A 194 1.89 44.00 -21.81
N ASN A 195 1.74 42.74 -22.24
CA ASN A 195 1.89 42.26 -23.64
C ASN A 195 1.42 40.79 -23.66
N ALA A 196 0.43 40.31 -24.41
CA ALA A 196 0.21 40.28 -25.86
C ALA A 196 1.30 39.53 -26.66
N GLY A 197 0.86 38.44 -27.32
CA GLY A 197 1.34 38.05 -28.64
C GLY A 197 2.24 36.81 -28.71
N GLY A 198 1.75 35.78 -29.41
CA GLY A 198 2.59 34.66 -29.85
C GLY A 198 1.82 33.46 -30.43
N ARG A 199 1.18 33.64 -31.60
CA ARG A 199 0.73 32.53 -32.46
C ARG A 199 1.94 31.94 -33.20
N ASN A 200 1.97 30.62 -33.44
CA ASN A 200 1.90 29.98 -34.78
C ASN A 200 2.60 28.60 -34.88
N PHE A 201 1.81 27.61 -35.35
CA PHE A 201 1.98 26.71 -36.50
C PHE A 201 3.18 25.75 -36.71
N ASN A 202 2.76 24.58 -37.24
CA ASN A 202 3.45 23.57 -38.10
C ASN A 202 4.26 22.47 -37.39
N LYS A 203 4.27 21.20 -37.82
CA LYS A 203 3.83 20.56 -39.08
C LYS A 203 3.67 19.04 -38.85
N SER A 204 2.86 18.43 -39.70
CA SER A 204 2.70 17.00 -39.97
C SER A 204 4.01 16.23 -40.17
N ASN A 205 3.99 14.93 -39.86
CA ASN A 205 4.66 13.93 -40.69
C ASN A 205 3.96 12.57 -40.61
N GLU A 206 3.59 12.08 -41.79
CA GLU A 206 3.11 10.73 -42.10
C GLU A 206 4.29 9.75 -42.21
N GLY A 207 3.98 8.44 -42.24
CA GLY A 207 4.86 7.34 -42.64
C GLY A 207 4.99 6.30 -41.52
N GLY A 208 4.42 5.10 -41.55
CA GLY A 208 4.08 4.28 -42.71
C GLY A 208 5.21 3.29 -43.00
N ASN A 209 5.31 2.23 -42.19
CA ASN A 209 5.43 0.82 -42.60
C ASN A 209 5.21 -0.09 -41.39
#